data_AF-A0AAW1LPA9-F1
#
_entry.id   AF-A0AAW1LPA9-F1
#
_cell.length_a   1.000
_cell.length_b   1.000
_cell.length_c   1.000
_cell.angle_alpha   90.00
_cell.angle_beta   90.00
_cell.angle_gamma   90.00
#
_symmetry.space_group_name_H-M   'P 1'
#
loop_
_entity.id
_entity.type
_entity.pdbx_description
1 polymer ?
#
loop_
_entity_poly.entity_id
_entity_poly.type
_entity_poly.pdbx_seq_one_letter_code
_entity_poly.pdbx_strand_id
1 'polypeptide(L)'
;MGDDPKKVEHLRSLDGAKERLQLLPANLLEEGSFDAAVEGCGGVFYTSTTTLQILRCGMSFQKLWPKMLPGNLLKEKGIEMVTINPAMVIGPSLQPTLNTSAAAVAKLFGAETYPNASFGWVHVKDVAMAHILAFEVPSANGRYCLVESVAHFSDIVKILKELYPNATLPGKSADDKPFVPAYQVFEDKISSLGIDYIPLKVCFKEKGFVSF
;
A
#
# COMPACT_ATOMS: atom_id res chain seq x y z
N MET A 1 -7.19 -1.30 21.45
CA MET A 1 -6.22 -2.01 20.56
C MET A 1 -4.75 -1.66 20.86
N GLY A 2 -4.44 -0.76 21.81
CA GLY A 2 -3.22 0.05 21.78
C GLY A 2 -1.91 -0.51 22.34
N ASP A 3 -1.83 -1.76 22.78
CA ASP A 3 -0.57 -2.26 23.37
C ASP A 3 -0.33 -3.77 23.19
N ASP A 4 -0.94 -4.38 22.17
CA ASP A 4 -0.62 -5.76 21.79
C ASP A 4 0.82 -5.81 21.24
N PRO A 5 1.80 -6.41 21.97
CA PRO A 5 3.20 -6.36 21.58
C PRO A 5 3.43 -6.92 20.18
N LYS A 6 2.68 -7.96 19.79
CA LYS A 6 2.79 -8.57 18.46
C LYS A 6 2.47 -7.60 17.33
N LYS A 7 1.63 -6.59 17.59
CA LYS A 7 1.18 -5.60 16.60
C LYS A 7 2.05 -4.35 16.57
N VAL A 8 2.82 -4.05 17.62
CA VAL A 8 3.52 -2.75 17.73
C VAL A 8 5.03 -2.87 17.92
N GLU A 9 5.54 -4.02 18.32
CA GLU A 9 6.98 -4.21 18.60
C GLU A 9 7.85 -3.93 17.37
N HIS A 10 7.43 -4.41 16.19
CA HIS A 10 8.13 -4.14 14.94
C HIS A 10 8.21 -2.64 14.62
N LEU A 11 7.20 -1.84 14.99
CA LEU A 11 7.22 -0.39 14.83
C LEU A 11 8.19 0.28 15.82
N ARG A 12 8.18 -0.15 17.08
CA ARG A 12 9.11 0.37 18.11
C ARG A 12 10.57 0.00 17.84
N SER A 13 10.80 -1.05 17.04
CA SER A 13 12.14 -1.49 16.63
C SER A 13 12.74 -0.69 15.46
N LEU A 14 11.94 0.17 14.80
CA LEU A 14 12.42 0.99 13.69
C LEU A 14 13.44 2.03 14.16
N ASP A 15 14.38 2.37 13.28
CA ASP A 15 15.38 3.38 13.56
C ASP A 15 14.73 4.74 13.85
N GLY A 16 15.16 5.37 14.94
CA GLY A 16 14.59 6.62 15.44
C GLY A 16 13.19 6.53 16.07
N ALA A 17 12.60 5.33 16.21
CA ALA A 17 11.28 5.17 16.78
C ALA A 17 11.23 5.55 18.26
N LYS A 18 12.29 5.28 19.02
CA LYS A 18 12.34 5.62 20.46
C LYS A 18 12.24 7.12 20.71
N GLU A 19 12.73 7.92 19.78
CA GLU A 19 12.80 9.38 19.88
C GLU A 19 11.61 10.07 19.21
N ARG A 20 11.05 9.49 18.13
CA ARG A 20 10.09 10.17 17.25
C ARG A 20 8.76 9.46 17.04
N LEU A 21 8.60 8.21 17.46
CA LEU A 21 7.35 7.46 17.30
C LEU A 21 6.52 7.50 18.57
N GLN A 22 5.32 8.06 18.48
CA GLN A 22 4.31 7.99 19.53
C GLN A 22 3.16 7.09 19.05
N LEU A 23 2.81 6.09 19.86
CA LEU A 23 1.67 5.22 19.59
C LEU A 23 0.51 5.65 20.49
N LEU A 24 -0.58 6.07 19.88
CA LEU A 24 -1.79 6.52 20.56
C LEU A 24 -2.94 5.54 20.30
N PRO A 25 -3.74 5.18 21.31
CA PRO A 25 -4.93 4.38 21.09
C PRO A 25 -5.98 5.19 20.34
N ALA A 26 -6.50 4.63 19.25
CA ALA A 26 -7.60 5.21 18.47
C ALA A 26 -8.51 4.10 17.92
N ASN A 27 -9.77 4.41 17.63
CA ASN A 27 -10.74 3.46 17.09
C ASN A 27 -11.62 4.13 16.02
N LEU A 28 -11.59 3.59 14.79
CA LEU A 28 -12.35 4.12 13.65
C LEU A 28 -13.86 4.26 13.90
N LEU A 29 -14.42 3.45 14.80
CA LEU A 29 -15.84 3.44 15.14
C LEU A 29 -16.20 4.38 16.29
N GLU A 30 -15.21 4.94 16.98
CA GLU A 30 -15.40 5.85 18.11
C GLU A 30 -15.10 7.28 17.67
N GLU A 31 -16.13 8.12 17.69
CA GLU A 31 -16.04 9.55 17.40
C GLU A 31 -15.06 10.23 18.39
N GLY A 32 -14.25 11.15 17.88
CA GLY A 32 -13.23 11.87 18.67
C GLY A 32 -11.98 11.05 19.05
N SER A 33 -11.94 9.75 18.76
CA SER A 33 -10.80 8.90 19.19
C SER A 33 -9.46 9.21 18.52
N PHE A 34 -9.46 10.04 17.45
CA PHE A 34 -8.25 10.48 16.75
C PHE A 34 -7.85 11.92 17.10
N ASP A 35 -8.67 12.68 17.84
CA ASP A 35 -8.47 14.12 18.05
C ASP A 35 -7.10 14.43 18.64
N ALA A 36 -6.71 13.69 19.68
CA ALA A 36 -5.40 13.83 20.32
C ALA A 36 -4.23 13.44 19.39
N ALA A 37 -4.46 12.54 18.42
CA ALA A 37 -3.42 12.10 17.50
C ALA A 37 -3.19 13.07 16.34
N VAL A 38 -4.19 13.87 15.99
CA VAL A 38 -4.10 14.85 14.90
C VAL A 38 -3.82 16.27 15.39
N GLU A 39 -4.03 16.55 16.68
CA GLU A 39 -3.74 17.85 17.27
C GLU A 39 -2.25 18.21 17.10
N GLY A 40 -1.99 19.42 16.58
CA GLY A 40 -0.63 19.90 16.32
C GLY A 40 0.07 19.32 15.08
N CYS A 41 -0.57 18.40 14.34
CA CYS A 41 0.02 17.83 13.12
C CYS A 41 -0.11 18.78 11.92
N GLY A 42 0.99 18.98 11.18
CA GLY A 42 1.00 19.72 9.90
C GLY A 42 0.43 18.92 8.73
N GLY A 43 0.21 17.61 8.92
CA GLY A 43 -0.33 16.70 7.92
C GLY A 43 -0.77 15.39 8.54
N VAL A 44 -1.73 14.73 7.91
CA VAL A 44 -2.23 13.42 8.36
C VAL A 44 -2.24 12.43 7.20
N PHE A 45 -1.62 11.27 7.42
CA PHE A 45 -1.67 10.13 6.52
C PHE A 45 -2.73 9.14 7.02
N TYR A 46 -3.82 9.00 6.28
CA TYR A 46 -4.90 8.07 6.58
C TYR A 46 -4.76 6.82 5.71
N THR A 47 -4.36 5.70 6.34
CA THR A 47 -3.93 4.48 5.62
C THR A 47 -4.84 3.27 5.82
N SER A 48 -5.94 3.40 6.56
CA SER A 48 -6.76 2.27 7.03
C SER A 48 -7.75 1.70 5.99
N THR A 49 -7.63 2.04 4.71
CA THR A 49 -8.49 1.51 3.64
C THR A 49 -7.70 1.18 2.37
N THR A 50 -8.34 0.49 1.42
CA THR A 50 -7.79 0.21 0.08
C THR A 50 -7.45 1.46 -0.74
N THR A 51 -7.84 2.64 -0.28
CA THR A 51 -7.33 3.93 -0.77
C THR A 51 -6.62 4.65 0.37
N LEU A 52 -5.38 5.08 0.11
CA LEU A 52 -4.59 5.80 1.09
C LEU A 52 -4.72 7.30 0.83
N GLN A 53 -4.92 8.09 1.88
CA GLN A 53 -5.27 9.50 1.78
C GLN A 53 -4.31 10.36 2.58
N ILE A 54 -3.96 11.50 2.01
CA ILE A 54 -3.06 12.49 2.59
C ILE A 54 -3.88 13.76 2.75
N LEU A 55 -3.94 14.24 3.98
CA LEU A 55 -4.60 15.50 4.32
C LEU A 55 -3.52 16.50 4.71
N ARG A 56 -3.39 17.58 3.94
CA ARG A 56 -2.58 18.75 4.31
C ARG A 56 -3.50 19.75 5.00
N CYS A 57 -3.09 20.25 6.16
CA CYS A 57 -3.93 21.14 6.95
C CYS A 57 -3.20 22.44 7.30
N GLY A 58 -3.87 23.57 7.07
CA GLY A 58 -3.47 24.89 7.58
C GLY A 58 -4.29 25.37 8.79
N MET A 59 -5.16 24.54 9.38
CA MET A 59 -6.07 24.90 10.47
C MET A 59 -6.14 23.84 11.60
N SER A 60 -6.58 24.24 12.80
CA SER A 60 -6.66 23.37 13.98
C SER A 60 -7.74 22.28 13.83
N PHE A 61 -7.34 21.03 14.09
CA PHE A 61 -8.04 19.77 13.76
C PHE A 61 -9.36 19.46 14.51
N GLN A 62 -9.96 20.40 15.23
CA GLN A 62 -11.00 20.11 16.24
C GLN A 62 -12.38 19.65 15.71
N LYS A 63 -12.62 19.56 14.38
CA LYS A 63 -13.96 19.24 13.83
C LYS A 63 -13.97 18.45 12.50
N LEU A 64 -13.17 17.39 12.37
CA LEU A 64 -13.21 16.51 11.19
C LEU A 64 -13.20 15.02 11.50
N TRP A 65 -14.31 14.51 12.01
CA TRP A 65 -14.76 13.12 11.81
C TRP A 65 -16.27 13.04 12.17
N PRO A 66 -17.17 12.24 11.53
CA PRO A 66 -16.99 10.87 11.02
C PRO A 66 -17.40 10.57 9.56
N LYS A 67 -16.74 9.54 8.98
CA LYS A 67 -16.75 9.09 7.58
C LYS A 67 -15.93 10.01 6.69
N MET A 68 -15.07 9.44 5.83
CA MET A 68 -14.35 10.15 4.76
C MET A 68 -15.32 11.15 4.13
N LEU A 69 -15.16 12.44 4.45
CA LEU A 69 -15.95 13.46 3.79
C LEU A 69 -15.53 13.41 2.32
N PRO A 70 -16.48 13.39 1.37
CA PRO A 70 -16.11 13.43 -0.03
C PRO A 70 -15.25 14.68 -0.28
N GLY A 71 -14.27 14.58 -1.18
CA GLY A 71 -13.21 15.59 -1.32
C GLY A 71 -13.69 17.02 -1.54
N ASN A 72 -14.91 17.20 -2.10
CA ASN A 72 -15.58 18.49 -2.20
C ASN A 72 -15.85 19.14 -0.83
N LEU A 73 -16.28 18.36 0.15
CA LEU A 73 -16.60 18.84 1.50
C LEU A 73 -15.34 19.11 2.33
N LEU A 74 -14.24 18.41 2.07
CA LEU A 74 -12.92 18.75 2.63
C LEU A 74 -12.43 20.10 2.09
N LYS A 75 -12.62 20.32 0.78
CA LYS A 75 -12.26 21.59 0.14
C LYS A 75 -13.06 22.77 0.70
N GLU A 76 -14.36 22.59 0.96
CA GLU A 76 -15.19 23.61 1.65
C GLU A 76 -14.68 23.96 3.05
N LYS A 77 -14.03 22.99 3.72
CA LYS A 77 -13.40 23.17 5.03
C LYS A 77 -11.94 23.66 4.93
N GLY A 78 -11.46 24.01 3.74
CA GLY A 78 -10.09 24.48 3.53
C GLY A 78 -9.02 23.40 3.71
N ILE A 79 -9.38 22.13 3.56
CA ILE A 79 -8.46 21.00 3.69
C ILE A 79 -8.11 20.47 2.31
N GLU A 80 -6.81 20.41 2.04
CA GLU A 80 -6.29 19.82 0.82
C GLU A 80 -6.09 18.32 1.00
N MET A 81 -6.66 17.57 0.06
CA MET A 81 -6.60 16.11 0.05
C MET A 81 -5.92 15.61 -1.21
N VAL A 82 -4.97 14.70 -1.03
CA VAL A 82 -4.34 13.93 -2.10
C VAL A 82 -4.58 12.44 -1.84
N THR A 83 -4.91 11.67 -2.88
CA THR A 83 -5.11 10.22 -2.74
C THR A 83 -4.06 9.44 -3.51
N ILE A 84 -3.55 8.40 -2.86
CA ILE A 84 -2.68 7.40 -3.47
C ILE A 84 -3.50 6.12 -3.61
N ASN A 85 -3.59 5.63 -4.84
CA ASN A 85 -4.42 4.51 -5.24
C ASN A 85 -3.51 3.38 -5.78
N PRO A 86 -2.88 2.60 -4.89
CA PRO A 86 -2.06 1.48 -5.32
C PRO A 86 -2.90 0.29 -5.79
N ALA A 87 -2.32 -0.55 -6.64
CA ALA A 87 -2.86 -1.89 -6.92
C ALA A 87 -2.36 -2.92 -5.89
N MET A 88 -1.96 -4.13 -6.32
CA MET A 88 -1.44 -5.15 -5.41
C MET A 88 -0.07 -4.72 -4.88
N VAL A 89 -0.02 -4.47 -3.56
CA VAL A 89 1.20 -3.99 -2.89
C VAL A 89 2.03 -5.18 -2.41
N ILE A 90 3.24 -5.29 -2.94
CA ILE A 90 4.18 -6.38 -2.63
C ILE A 90 5.56 -5.82 -2.24
N GLY A 91 6.37 -6.67 -1.62
CA GLY A 91 7.68 -6.31 -1.05
C GLY A 91 7.80 -6.75 0.40
N PRO A 92 8.94 -6.50 1.05
CA PRO A 92 9.21 -6.94 2.42
C PRO A 92 8.17 -6.43 3.41
N SER A 93 7.69 -7.32 4.28
CA SER A 93 6.76 -6.97 5.35
C SER A 93 7.53 -6.63 6.63
N LEU A 94 7.19 -5.51 7.27
CA LEU A 94 7.68 -5.18 8.61
C LEU A 94 6.90 -5.92 9.70
N GLN A 95 5.64 -6.21 9.43
CA GLN A 95 4.76 -6.96 10.34
C GLN A 95 4.88 -8.47 10.07
N PRO A 96 4.63 -9.33 11.08
CA PRO A 96 4.76 -10.78 10.93
C PRO A 96 3.64 -11.43 10.10
N THR A 97 2.57 -10.69 9.78
CA THR A 97 1.42 -11.19 9.03
C THR A 97 1.43 -10.74 7.58
N LEU A 98 1.14 -11.67 6.67
CA LEU A 98 0.98 -11.36 5.26
C LEU A 98 -0.29 -10.53 5.01
N ASN A 99 -0.17 -9.53 4.14
CA ASN A 99 -1.33 -8.86 3.55
C ASN A 99 -1.95 -9.75 2.45
N THR A 100 -3.09 -9.34 1.91
CA THR A 100 -3.79 -10.10 0.84
C THR A 100 -2.90 -10.33 -0.39
N SER A 101 -2.13 -9.33 -0.81
CA SER A 101 -1.29 -9.39 -2.01
C SER A 101 -0.12 -10.37 -1.86
N ALA A 102 0.61 -10.29 -0.74
CA ALA A 102 1.69 -11.21 -0.41
C ALA A 102 1.16 -12.63 -0.17
N ALA A 103 -0.01 -12.78 0.49
CA ALA A 103 -0.65 -14.07 0.66
C ALA A 103 -1.08 -14.71 -0.68
N ALA A 104 -1.53 -13.91 -1.65
CA ALA A 104 -1.87 -14.41 -2.99
C ALA A 104 -0.65 -15.00 -3.71
N VAL A 105 0.54 -14.41 -3.53
CA VAL A 105 1.79 -14.92 -4.11
C VAL A 105 2.32 -16.11 -3.32
N ALA A 106 2.32 -16.05 -1.99
CA ALA A 106 2.74 -17.15 -1.12
C ALA A 106 1.94 -18.44 -1.39
N LYS A 107 0.64 -18.32 -1.66
CA LYS A 107 -0.23 -19.46 -2.01
C LYS A 107 0.13 -20.17 -3.30
N LEU A 108 0.97 -19.60 -4.16
CA LEU A 108 1.44 -20.28 -5.38
C LEU A 108 2.48 -21.37 -5.05
N PHE A 109 3.18 -21.26 -3.94
CA PHE A 109 4.18 -22.24 -3.55
C PHE A 109 3.50 -23.52 -3.05
N GLY A 110 3.72 -24.61 -3.76
CA GLY A 110 3.06 -25.90 -3.52
C GLY A 110 1.65 -26.02 -4.10
N ALA A 111 1.15 -25.02 -4.83
CA ALA A 111 -0.16 -25.11 -5.45
C ALA A 111 -0.17 -25.95 -6.74
N GLU A 112 -1.30 -26.61 -7.00
CA GLU A 112 -1.52 -27.33 -8.26
C GLU A 112 -1.84 -26.40 -9.43
N THR A 113 -2.56 -25.30 -9.16
CA THR A 113 -3.01 -24.33 -10.16
C THR A 113 -2.75 -22.89 -9.71
N TYR A 114 -2.70 -21.97 -10.68
CA TYR A 114 -2.72 -20.53 -10.45
C TYR A 114 -4.04 -19.92 -10.96
N PRO A 115 -4.56 -18.83 -10.36
CA PRO A 115 -5.82 -18.24 -10.79
C PRO A 115 -5.70 -17.61 -12.18
N ASN A 116 -6.78 -17.69 -12.98
CA ASN A 116 -6.86 -16.97 -14.25
C ASN A 116 -7.25 -15.50 -13.99
N ALA A 117 -6.28 -14.69 -13.57
CA ALA A 117 -6.50 -13.29 -13.23
C ALA A 117 -5.26 -12.44 -13.52
N SER A 118 -5.50 -11.17 -13.85
CA SER A 118 -4.47 -10.15 -14.08
C SER A 118 -4.68 -8.99 -13.11
N PHE A 119 -3.62 -8.59 -12.42
CA PHE A 119 -3.63 -7.49 -11.46
C PHE A 119 -2.47 -6.54 -11.72
N GLY A 120 -2.68 -5.27 -11.38
CA GLY A 120 -1.58 -4.32 -11.24
C GLY A 120 -0.76 -4.64 -10.00
N TRP A 121 0.54 -4.44 -10.07
CA TRP A 121 1.50 -4.65 -8.99
C TRP A 121 2.31 -3.39 -8.76
N VAL A 122 2.65 -3.14 -7.49
CA VAL A 122 3.52 -2.03 -7.10
C VAL A 122 4.30 -2.39 -5.86
N HIS A 123 5.53 -1.89 -5.77
CA HIS A 123 6.38 -2.13 -4.61
C HIS A 123 5.96 -1.29 -3.40
N VAL A 124 6.01 -1.87 -2.19
CA VAL A 124 5.61 -1.19 -0.95
C VAL A 124 6.41 0.08 -0.65
N LYS A 125 7.70 0.12 -1.03
CA LYS A 125 8.54 1.32 -0.89
C LYS A 125 8.08 2.45 -1.82
N ASP A 126 7.65 2.13 -3.03
CA ASP A 126 7.16 3.14 -3.97
C ASP A 126 5.84 3.73 -3.48
N VAL A 127 4.98 2.90 -2.90
CA VAL A 127 3.76 3.37 -2.22
C VAL A 127 4.13 4.30 -1.07
N ALA A 128 5.02 3.90 -0.16
CA ALA A 128 5.42 4.75 0.96
C ALA A 128 6.04 6.08 0.49
N MET A 129 6.92 6.03 -0.52
CA MET A 129 7.57 7.21 -1.08
C MET A 129 6.55 8.14 -1.76
N ALA A 130 5.58 7.59 -2.50
CA ALA A 130 4.51 8.38 -3.08
C ALA A 130 3.70 9.15 -2.06
N HIS A 131 3.50 8.59 -0.86
CA HIS A 131 2.83 9.31 0.22
C HIS A 131 3.65 10.51 0.66
N ILE A 132 4.93 10.29 0.95
CA ILE A 132 5.84 11.35 1.38
C ILE A 132 5.89 12.47 0.33
N LEU A 133 6.14 12.12 -0.94
CA LEU A 133 6.23 13.08 -2.03
C LEU A 133 4.91 13.80 -2.28
N ALA A 134 3.78 13.08 -2.28
CA ALA A 134 2.47 13.70 -2.41
C ALA A 134 2.09 14.57 -1.21
N PHE A 135 2.76 14.45 -0.06
CA PHE A 135 2.64 15.38 1.05
C PHE A 135 3.59 16.58 0.92
N GLU A 136 4.82 16.38 0.45
CA GLU A 136 5.87 17.40 0.41
C GLU A 136 5.81 18.30 -0.83
N VAL A 137 5.42 17.77 -2.00
CA VAL A 137 5.39 18.50 -3.27
C VAL A 137 4.19 19.45 -3.31
N PRO A 138 4.35 20.79 -3.20
CA PRO A 138 3.21 21.69 -2.99
C PRO A 138 2.15 21.62 -4.11
N SER A 139 2.57 21.36 -5.36
CA SER A 139 1.68 21.22 -6.52
C SER A 139 0.89 19.90 -6.57
N ALA A 140 1.23 18.92 -5.72
CA ALA A 140 0.54 17.63 -5.72
C ALA A 140 -0.92 17.79 -5.30
N ASN A 141 -1.83 17.23 -6.11
CA ASN A 141 -3.28 17.37 -5.91
C ASN A 141 -4.02 16.14 -6.43
N GLY A 142 -5.29 15.97 -6.06
CA GLY A 142 -6.17 14.97 -6.65
C GLY A 142 -5.73 13.53 -6.37
N ARG A 143 -5.76 12.67 -7.39
CA ARG A 143 -5.53 11.21 -7.26
C ARG A 143 -4.32 10.75 -8.06
N TYR A 144 -3.55 9.83 -7.48
CA TYR A 144 -2.39 9.19 -8.11
C TYR A 144 -2.60 7.67 -8.14
N CYS A 145 -2.65 7.09 -9.33
CA CYS A 145 -2.67 5.64 -9.50
C CYS A 145 -1.25 5.09 -9.41
N LEU A 146 -1.05 4.06 -8.59
CA LEU A 146 0.25 3.43 -8.36
C LEU A 146 0.24 1.98 -8.84
N VAL A 147 0.74 1.79 -10.05
CA VAL A 147 0.92 0.51 -10.71
C VAL A 147 2.21 0.62 -11.51
N GLU A 148 3.16 -0.28 -11.25
CA GLU A 148 4.39 -0.39 -12.05
C GLU A 148 4.15 -1.25 -13.29
N SER A 149 3.44 -2.37 -13.12
CA SER A 149 3.04 -3.23 -14.23
C SER A 149 1.78 -4.02 -13.91
N VAL A 150 1.06 -4.42 -14.95
CA VAL A 150 -0.07 -5.35 -14.86
C VAL A 150 0.38 -6.70 -15.37
N ALA A 151 0.27 -7.73 -14.54
CA ALA A 151 0.72 -9.08 -14.86
C ALA A 151 -0.36 -10.13 -14.56
N HIS A 152 -0.48 -11.11 -15.46
CA HIS A 152 -1.27 -12.31 -15.22
C HIS A 152 -0.53 -13.22 -14.25
N PHE A 153 -1.25 -14.03 -13.48
CA PHE A 153 -0.61 -14.99 -12.56
C PHE A 153 0.32 -16.00 -13.26
N SER A 154 0.13 -16.28 -14.54
CA SER A 154 1.07 -17.07 -15.35
C SER A 154 2.45 -16.40 -15.46
N ASP A 155 2.50 -15.08 -15.66
CA ASP A 155 3.73 -14.30 -15.67
C ASP A 155 4.37 -14.24 -14.29
N ILE A 156 3.56 -14.11 -13.23
CA ILE A 156 4.04 -14.19 -11.84
C ILE A 156 4.72 -15.54 -11.59
N VAL A 157 4.05 -16.65 -11.95
CA VAL A 157 4.60 -18.00 -11.81
C VAL A 157 5.89 -18.16 -12.63
N LYS A 158 5.97 -17.58 -13.83
CA LYS A 158 7.18 -17.59 -14.65
C LYS A 158 8.33 -16.86 -13.95
N ILE A 159 8.09 -15.66 -13.42
CA ILE A 159 9.09 -14.90 -12.66
C ILE A 159 9.55 -15.70 -11.43
N LEU A 160 8.62 -16.31 -10.69
CA LEU A 160 8.95 -17.12 -9.52
C LEU A 160 9.77 -18.36 -9.88
N LYS A 161 9.49 -19.04 -11.01
CA LYS A 161 10.30 -20.17 -11.49
C LYS A 161 11.72 -19.76 -11.86
N GLU A 162 11.89 -18.57 -12.44
CA GLU A 162 13.23 -18.02 -12.73
C GLU A 162 14.00 -17.67 -11.45
N LEU A 163 13.33 -17.15 -10.43
CA LEU A 163 13.94 -16.74 -9.16
C LEU A 163 14.20 -17.93 -8.21
N TYR A 164 13.32 -18.92 -8.22
CA TYR A 164 13.29 -20.06 -7.31
C TYR A 164 13.15 -21.38 -8.09
N PRO A 165 14.19 -21.80 -8.84
CA PRO A 165 14.10 -22.95 -9.75
C PRO A 165 13.79 -24.29 -9.06
N ASN A 166 14.05 -24.39 -7.76
CA ASN A 166 13.78 -25.59 -6.96
C ASN A 166 12.41 -25.57 -6.25
N ALA A 167 11.65 -24.47 -6.36
CA ALA A 167 10.35 -24.36 -5.72
C ALA A 167 9.27 -25.12 -6.49
N THR A 168 8.40 -25.82 -5.76
CA THR A 168 7.17 -26.38 -6.33
C THR A 168 6.19 -25.26 -6.66
N LEU A 169 5.94 -25.04 -7.94
CA LEU A 169 5.06 -23.97 -8.45
C LEU A 169 4.09 -24.54 -9.49
N PRO A 170 2.85 -24.01 -9.59
CA PRO A 170 1.83 -24.54 -10.47
C PRO A 170 2.24 -24.50 -11.95
N GLY A 171 1.80 -25.51 -12.70
CA GLY A 171 2.04 -25.63 -14.14
C GLY A 171 0.88 -25.15 -15.01
N LYS A 172 -0.32 -25.05 -14.44
CA LYS A 172 -1.56 -24.80 -15.19
C LYS A 172 -2.47 -23.78 -14.50
N SER A 173 -3.33 -23.16 -15.30
CA SER A 173 -4.40 -22.27 -14.83
C SER A 173 -5.46 -23.06 -14.04
N ALA A 174 -6.21 -22.36 -13.18
CA ALA A 174 -7.34 -22.91 -12.43
C ALA A 174 -8.55 -23.23 -13.32
N ASP A 175 -8.63 -22.59 -14.49
CA ASP A 175 -9.61 -22.91 -15.53
C ASP A 175 -8.98 -22.89 -16.93
N ASP A 176 -9.68 -23.47 -17.90
CA ASP A 176 -9.27 -23.55 -19.31
C ASP A 176 -9.79 -22.36 -20.13
N LYS A 177 -10.23 -21.27 -19.48
CA LYS A 177 -10.73 -20.09 -20.20
C LYS A 177 -9.55 -19.31 -20.79
N PRO A 178 -9.79 -18.48 -21.82
CA PRO A 178 -8.80 -17.52 -22.27
C PRO A 178 -8.26 -16.69 -21.11
N PHE A 179 -6.97 -16.37 -21.15
CA PHE A 179 -6.35 -15.59 -20.09
C PHE A 179 -6.97 -14.19 -20.01
N VAL A 180 -7.26 -13.75 -18.79
CA VAL A 180 -7.69 -12.37 -18.55
C VAL A 180 -6.58 -11.43 -19.02
N PRO A 181 -6.83 -10.54 -19.99
CA PRO A 181 -5.78 -9.70 -20.56
C PRO A 181 -5.24 -8.71 -19.51
N ALA A 182 -3.97 -8.34 -19.67
CA ALA A 182 -3.44 -7.18 -18.97
C ALA A 182 -4.18 -5.92 -19.45
N TYR A 183 -4.42 -4.98 -18.53
CA TYR A 183 -5.00 -3.68 -18.82
C TYR A 183 -3.93 -2.59 -18.66
N GLN A 184 -4.15 -1.45 -19.30
CA GLN A 184 -3.28 -0.28 -19.14
C GLN A 184 -3.76 0.56 -17.96
N VAL A 185 -2.80 1.07 -17.19
CA VAL A 185 -3.05 2.07 -16.15
C VAL A 185 -2.42 3.37 -16.61
N PHE A 186 -3.16 4.47 -16.52
CA PHE A 186 -2.63 5.78 -16.85
C PHE A 186 -1.68 6.23 -15.75
N GLU A 187 -0.39 6.32 -16.08
CA GLU A 187 0.71 6.73 -15.19
C GLU A 187 1.08 8.21 -15.34
N ASP A 188 0.31 8.97 -16.11
CA ASP A 188 0.62 10.36 -16.47
C ASP A 188 0.89 11.24 -15.24
N LYS A 189 0.10 11.08 -14.17
CA LYS A 189 0.24 11.91 -12.98
C LYS A 189 1.39 11.51 -12.07
N ILE A 190 1.76 10.23 -11.97
CA ILE A 190 2.77 9.79 -10.99
C ILE A 190 4.17 10.33 -11.31
N SER A 191 4.46 10.50 -12.60
CA SER A 191 5.70 11.12 -13.08
C SER A 191 5.94 12.52 -12.49
N SER A 192 4.86 13.27 -12.20
CA SER A 192 4.94 14.60 -11.58
C SER A 192 5.43 14.60 -10.13
N LEU A 193 5.39 13.44 -9.45
CA LEU A 193 5.98 13.28 -8.12
C LEU A 193 7.46 12.87 -8.18
N GLY A 194 7.97 12.48 -9.36
CA GLY A 194 9.36 12.04 -9.52
C GLY A 194 9.64 10.63 -9.00
N ILE A 195 8.64 9.75 -9.00
CA ILE A 195 8.82 8.34 -8.61
C ILE A 195 9.46 7.56 -9.75
N ASP A 196 10.52 6.84 -9.43
CA ASP A 196 11.09 5.80 -10.27
C ASP A 196 10.69 4.44 -9.68
N TYR A 197 9.91 3.67 -10.42
CA TYR A 197 9.31 2.44 -9.89
C TYR A 197 10.35 1.33 -9.73
N ILE A 198 10.22 0.57 -8.65
CA ILE A 198 10.94 -0.68 -8.46
C ILE A 198 10.29 -1.75 -9.34
N PRO A 199 11.05 -2.38 -10.27
CA PRO A 199 10.47 -3.35 -11.20
C PRO A 199 9.87 -4.56 -10.48
N LEU A 200 8.74 -5.06 -10.98
CA LEU A 200 8.00 -6.20 -10.40
C LEU A 200 8.90 -7.42 -10.06
N LYS A 201 9.87 -7.74 -10.92
CA LYS A 201 10.80 -8.86 -10.69
C LYS A 201 11.67 -8.67 -9.44
N VAL A 202 12.02 -7.43 -9.09
CA VAL A 202 12.80 -7.11 -7.89
C VAL A 202 11.96 -7.35 -6.63
N CYS A 203 10.68 -7.00 -6.68
CA CYS A 203 9.74 -7.19 -5.56
C CYS A 203 9.73 -8.63 -5.04
N PHE A 204 9.79 -9.62 -5.93
CA PHE A 204 9.77 -11.04 -5.58
C PHE A 204 11.12 -11.62 -5.14
N LYS A 205 12.22 -10.88 -5.34
CA LYS A 205 13.57 -11.28 -4.96
C LYS A 205 13.98 -10.77 -3.58
N GLU A 206 13.36 -9.69 -3.08
CA GLU A 206 13.75 -9.11 -1.80
C GLU A 206 13.55 -10.10 -0.64
N LYS A 207 14.57 -10.21 0.23
CA LYS A 207 14.51 -11.04 1.43
C LYS A 207 13.35 -10.57 2.32
N GLY A 208 12.55 -11.52 2.80
CA GLY A 208 11.39 -11.23 3.65
C GLY A 208 10.08 -10.98 2.90
N PHE A 209 10.05 -11.08 1.56
CA PHE A 209 8.79 -11.08 0.81
C PHE A 209 8.01 -12.40 0.99
N VAL A 210 8.68 -13.55 0.84
CA VAL A 210 8.20 -14.86 1.29
C VAL A 210 9.39 -15.60 1.89
N SER A 211 9.37 -15.81 3.20
CA SER A 211 10.34 -16.66 3.88
C SER A 211 9.90 -18.12 3.73
N PHE A 212 10.68 -18.91 2.99
CA PHE A 212 10.60 -20.37 2.96
C PHE A 212 11.51 -20.96 4.04
#